data_AF-R7HWW5-F1
#
_entry.id   AF-R7HWW5-F1
#
_cell.length_a   1.000
_cell.length_b   1.000
_cell.length_c   1.000
_cell.angle_alpha   90.00
_cell.angle_beta   90.00
_cell.angle_gamma   90.00
#
_symmetry.space_group_name_H-M   'P 1'
#
loop_
_entity.id
_entity.type
_entity.pdbx_description
1 polymer ?
#
loop_
_entity_poly.entity_id
_entity_poly.type
_entity_poly.pdbx_seq_one_letter_code
_entity_poly.pdbx_strand_id
1 'polypeptide(L)'
;MDINIELKGSKIIISWTDIKADYYKIFFKKDDVFYEASRVYNNNSVRFSLVPYGENECFVQAVKDGIVIDKSSIRQFKFDSIDIQYKFLDDKNIKLFYSKYNGADGYRLYRNEDEIGFNGVKNSDCEFITTELRTETEFKIKPYRKNDQGREFLASSPVVKVSENKFESVSIYKSYNYNNFLSWCYKGDADGFLVYTKNLDKPIFETTDKLRHYLPLYDYKGTSKFIVKAFVNTPDGRLIVAESDYVSLSIRKYKQPLVSLIIPAYNAQDYIVRSIDCALASDFNDLEIIIVNDGSSDDTQKIIDWYAKNYNNVVSIEKENGGVADARNRGIEAAKGDYIAFMDNDDLIPADMISKLYNSITKNNCDVAIAPLYRLIDSGYTIHCNLPFMEDIPLDIDKYFEIMYTPGYYNCAIWNKLYKASIVKAHPLGILKYEDVSWTPCILSYAEKFCFLKTPFYEWDRKTREQTFGDVLAKMPEDELFENRKQAMLFFLKNGNPEKIDELKEVAKRRLLRYAKNSPNSVYHDLIKKIDSGKY
;
A
#
# COMPACT_ATOMS: atom_id res chain seq x y z
N MET A 1 -2.59 10.94 31.28
CA MET A 1 -2.30 9.83 30.34
C MET A 1 -0.86 9.44 30.52
N ASP A 2 -0.53 8.15 30.40
CA ASP A 2 0.87 7.72 30.42
C ASP A 2 1.38 7.51 28.99
N ILE A 3 2.70 7.59 28.81
CA ILE A 3 3.36 7.38 27.52
C ILE A 3 4.29 6.17 27.60
N ASN A 4 4.36 5.43 26.50
CA ASN A 4 5.33 4.36 26.27
C ASN A 4 6.38 4.84 25.25
N ILE A 5 7.64 4.47 25.46
CA ILE A 5 8.75 4.80 24.57
C ILE A 5 9.40 3.50 24.12
N GLU A 6 9.28 3.19 22.84
CA GLU A 6 9.91 2.04 22.21
C GLU A 6 11.12 2.47 21.40
N LEU A 7 12.27 1.85 21.65
CA LEU A 7 13.48 2.01 20.84
C LEU A 7 13.49 0.94 19.75
N LYS A 8 13.41 1.33 18.48
CA LYS A 8 13.46 0.43 17.32
C LYS A 8 14.63 0.79 16.41
N GLY A 9 15.76 0.12 16.61
CA GLY A 9 17.01 0.44 15.92
C GLY A 9 17.48 1.84 16.27
N SER A 10 17.69 2.70 15.27
CA SER A 10 18.05 4.11 15.43
C SER A 10 16.83 5.05 15.47
N LYS A 11 15.62 4.53 15.70
CA LYS A 11 14.39 5.31 15.78
C LYS A 11 13.69 5.10 17.12
N ILE A 12 12.86 6.07 17.50
CA ILE A 12 11.98 5.93 18.67
C ILE A 12 10.53 6.02 18.24
N ILE A 13 9.66 5.29 18.94
CA ILE A 13 8.22 5.43 18.84
C ILE A 13 7.71 5.81 20.23
N ILE A 14 7.03 6.96 20.30
CA ILE A 14 6.33 7.40 21.50
C ILE A 14 4.85 7.11 21.26
N SER A 15 4.22 6.35 22.16
CA SER A 15 2.79 6.03 22.10
C SER A 15 2.09 6.32 23.42
N TRP A 16 0.78 6.49 23.38
CA TRP A 16 -0.07 6.79 24.54
C TRP A 16 -1.45 6.16 24.37
N THR A 17 -2.22 6.11 25.45
CA THR A 17 -3.63 5.75 25.37
C THR A 17 -4.42 6.88 24.74
N ASP A 18 -5.25 6.58 23.75
CA ASP A 18 -6.19 7.55 23.20
C ASP A 18 -7.24 7.92 24.26
N ILE A 19 -7.36 9.22 24.52
CA ILE A 19 -8.30 9.80 25.49
C ILE A 19 -9.32 10.73 24.81
N LYS A 20 -9.51 10.57 23.49
CA LYS A 20 -10.44 11.35 22.66
C LYS A 20 -10.15 12.85 22.67
N ALA A 21 -8.85 13.17 22.60
CA ALA A 21 -8.36 14.52 22.34
C ALA A 21 -8.47 14.83 20.84
N ASP A 22 -8.53 16.12 20.48
CA ASP A 22 -8.54 16.52 19.07
C ASP A 22 -7.15 16.31 18.44
N TYR A 23 -6.10 16.55 19.24
CA TYR A 23 -4.72 16.28 18.87
C TYR A 23 -3.80 16.17 20.08
N TYR A 24 -2.59 15.68 19.83
CA TYR A 24 -1.53 15.53 20.82
C TYR A 24 -0.30 16.34 20.45
N LYS A 25 0.31 17.00 21.42
CA LYS A 25 1.58 17.73 21.28
C LYS A 25 2.68 16.96 21.98
N ILE A 26 3.80 16.75 21.29
CA ILE A 26 4.95 16.03 21.83
C ILE A 26 6.08 17.02 22.06
N PHE A 27 6.66 16.99 23.25
CA PHE A 27 7.71 17.90 23.66
C PHE A 27 9.01 17.15 23.90
N PHE A 28 10.12 17.73 23.45
CA PHE A 28 11.48 17.29 23.76
C PHE A 28 12.23 18.38 24.51
N LYS A 29 13.10 17.97 25.44
CA LYS A 29 14.00 18.89 26.13
C LYS A 29 15.26 19.14 25.31
N LYS A 30 15.63 20.41 25.19
CA LYS A 30 16.86 20.90 24.55
C LYS A 30 17.35 22.13 25.31
N ASP A 31 18.63 22.15 25.69
CA ASP A 31 19.24 23.26 26.44
C ASP A 31 18.41 23.71 27.66
N ASP A 32 17.93 22.73 28.43
CA ASP A 32 17.05 22.90 29.60
C ASP A 32 15.62 23.43 29.35
N VAL A 33 15.22 23.60 28.09
CA VAL A 33 13.88 24.07 27.69
C VAL A 33 13.14 23.00 26.90
N PHE A 34 11.83 22.85 27.12
CA PHE A 34 10.99 21.96 26.34
C PHE A 34 10.41 22.67 25.11
N TYR A 35 10.55 22.05 23.94
CA TYR A 35 10.03 22.55 22.67
C TYR A 35 9.02 21.56 22.07
N GLU A 36 7.97 22.07 21.43
CA GLU A 36 6.99 21.25 20.69
C GLU A 36 7.67 20.67 19.45
N ALA A 37 7.97 19.37 19.47
CA ALA A 37 8.68 18.67 18.41
C ALA A 37 7.73 18.18 17.30
N SER A 38 6.51 17.80 17.67
CA SER A 38 5.50 17.34 16.72
C SER A 38 4.08 17.49 17.27
N ARG A 39 3.12 17.50 16.34
CA ARG A 39 1.69 17.49 16.60
C ARG A 39 1.04 16.35 15.83
N VAL A 40 0.23 15.56 16.51
CA VAL A 40 -0.36 14.32 15.98
C VAL A 40 -1.88 14.40 16.06
N TYR A 41 -2.52 14.12 14.93
CA TYR A 41 -3.98 14.11 14.77
C TYR A 41 -4.45 12.68 14.51
N ASN A 42 -5.58 12.28 15.11
CA ASN A 42 -6.23 10.99 14.86
C ASN A 42 -5.32 9.75 15.00
N ASN A 43 -4.28 9.84 15.83
CA ASN A 43 -3.36 8.75 16.11
C ASN A 43 -2.84 8.92 17.55
N ASN A 44 -2.44 7.81 18.15
CA ASN A 44 -1.95 7.73 19.53
C ASN A 44 -0.48 7.32 19.60
N SER A 45 0.25 7.47 18.49
CA SER A 45 1.69 7.25 18.43
C SER A 45 2.37 8.15 17.41
N VAL A 46 3.67 8.37 17.61
CA VAL A 46 4.55 9.09 16.68
C VAL A 46 5.93 8.47 16.67
N ARG A 47 6.50 8.35 15.47
CA ARG A 47 7.90 7.95 15.27
C ARG A 47 8.77 9.19 15.13
N PHE A 48 9.93 9.18 15.77
CA PHE A 48 10.98 10.18 15.57
C PHE A 48 12.28 9.53 15.09
N SER A 49 13.00 10.28 14.25
CA SER A 49 14.34 10.02 13.74
C SER A 49 15.29 11.14 14.24
N LEU A 50 16.61 10.92 14.14
CA LEU A 50 17.63 11.89 14.57
C LEU A 50 17.52 12.35 16.04
N VAL A 51 17.09 11.47 16.94
CA VAL A 51 17.07 11.76 18.37
C VAL A 51 18.51 11.93 18.87
N PRO A 52 18.82 12.97 19.69
CA PRO A 52 20.16 13.15 20.24
C PRO A 52 20.67 11.90 20.98
N TYR A 53 21.96 11.61 20.82
CA TYR A 53 22.63 10.54 21.53
C TYR A 53 22.79 10.89 23.02
N GLY A 54 22.54 9.92 23.89
CA GLY A 54 22.63 10.05 25.34
C GLY A 54 21.27 10.25 26.00
N GLU A 55 21.25 11.00 27.11
CA GLU A 55 20.03 11.24 27.89
C GLU A 55 19.10 12.23 27.20
N ASN A 56 17.82 11.85 27.10
CA ASN A 56 16.76 12.66 26.52
C ASN A 56 15.56 12.70 27.46
N GLU A 57 14.77 13.78 27.37
CA GLU A 57 13.51 13.91 28.10
C GLU A 57 12.38 14.30 27.16
N CYS A 58 11.22 13.67 27.31
CA CYS A 58 10.02 14.04 26.58
C CYS A 58 8.74 13.91 27.41
N PHE A 59 7.69 14.61 26.97
CA PHE A 59 6.32 14.40 27.46
C PHE A 59 5.31 14.69 26.36
N VAL A 60 4.06 14.29 26.58
CA VAL A 60 2.95 14.50 25.64
C VAL A 60 1.82 15.28 26.34
N GLN A 61 1.21 16.22 25.64
CA GLN A 61 -0.02 16.91 26.03
C GLN A 61 -1.16 16.52 25.11
N ALA A 62 -2.33 16.25 25.69
CA ALA A 62 -3.57 16.05 24.97
C ALA A 62 -4.34 17.37 24.92
N VAL A 63 -4.81 17.76 23.75
CA VAL A 63 -5.53 19.03 23.56
C VAL A 63 -6.91 18.77 22.97
N LYS A 64 -7.93 19.39 23.57
CA LYS A 64 -9.30 19.36 23.10
C LYS A 64 -9.93 20.73 23.20
N ASP A 65 -10.60 21.18 22.16
CA ASP A 65 -11.19 22.53 22.04
C ASP A 65 -10.16 23.64 22.33
N GLY A 66 -8.90 23.40 21.95
CA GLY A 66 -7.77 24.31 22.19
C GLY A 66 -7.21 24.32 23.61
N ILE A 67 -7.76 23.51 24.53
CA ILE A 67 -7.35 23.44 25.94
C ILE A 67 -6.59 22.13 26.19
N VAL A 68 -5.50 22.21 26.97
CA VAL A 68 -4.79 21.00 27.42
C VAL A 68 -5.65 20.27 28.44
N ILE A 69 -6.15 19.09 28.07
CA ILE A 69 -7.03 18.27 28.94
C ILE A 69 -6.27 17.22 29.75
N ASP A 70 -5.05 16.89 29.33
CA ASP A 70 -4.19 15.92 30.01
C ASP A 70 -2.73 16.15 29.63
N LYS A 71 -1.82 15.73 30.51
CA LYS A 71 -0.37 15.80 30.32
C LYS A 71 0.27 14.56 30.91
N SER A 72 1.16 13.92 30.15
CA SER A 72 1.95 12.82 30.69
C SER A 72 3.02 13.30 31.67
N SER A 73 3.46 12.39 32.53
CA SER A 73 4.72 12.59 33.26
C SER A 73 5.87 12.82 32.25
N ILE A 74 6.88 13.58 32.67
CA ILE A 74 8.14 13.66 31.94
C ILE A 74 8.81 12.30 32.02
N ARG A 75 9.17 11.74 30.86
CA ARG A 75 9.93 10.50 30.78
C ARG A 75 11.35 10.82 30.35
N GLN A 76 12.30 10.27 31.11
CA GLN A 76 13.71 10.24 30.75
C GLN A 76 14.00 8.93 30.04
N PHE A 77 14.82 8.97 29.00
CA PHE A 77 15.31 7.78 28.33
C PHE A 77 16.68 8.04 27.73
N LYS A 78 17.49 6.99 27.69
CA LYS A 78 18.82 7.02 27.08
C LYS A 78 18.76 6.49 25.66
N PHE A 79 19.38 7.20 24.72
CA PHE A 79 19.44 6.83 23.32
C PHE A 79 20.89 6.57 22.89
N ASP A 80 21.28 5.30 22.80
CA ASP A 80 22.67 4.88 22.58
C ASP A 80 22.99 4.57 21.10
N SER A 81 22.29 5.24 20.16
CA SER A 81 22.51 5.06 18.72
C SER A 81 22.62 6.40 18.01
N ILE A 82 23.52 6.49 17.02
CA ILE A 82 23.55 7.62 16.10
C ILE A 82 22.70 7.25 14.90
N ASP A 83 21.55 7.91 14.76
CA ASP A 83 20.71 7.79 13.57
C ASP A 83 21.30 8.59 12.41
N ILE A 84 21.04 8.15 11.18
CA ILE A 84 21.36 8.88 9.96
C ILE A 84 20.12 8.92 9.09
N GLN A 85 19.69 10.14 8.75
CA GLN A 85 18.67 10.39 7.73
C GLN A 85 19.33 11.06 6.53
N TYR A 86 18.70 10.98 5.37
CA TYR A 86 19.32 11.48 4.14
C TYR A 86 18.30 12.01 3.14
N LYS A 87 18.77 12.95 2.34
CA LYS A 87 18.05 13.53 1.20
C LYS A 87 18.97 13.53 -0.01
N PHE A 88 18.47 13.02 -1.13
CA PHE A 88 19.13 13.20 -2.43
C PHE A 88 18.94 14.65 -2.87
N LEU A 89 20.03 15.30 -3.25
CA LEU A 89 20.02 16.65 -3.82
C LEU A 89 19.90 16.58 -5.35
N ASP A 90 20.54 15.57 -5.94
CA ASP A 90 20.50 15.19 -7.34
C ASP A 90 21.02 13.74 -7.46
N ASP A 91 21.19 13.23 -8.69
CA ASP A 91 21.66 11.86 -8.96
C ASP A 91 23.07 11.55 -8.44
N LYS A 92 23.87 12.59 -8.14
CA LYS A 92 25.25 12.47 -7.71
C LYS A 92 25.47 12.94 -6.29
N ASN A 93 24.57 13.71 -5.69
CA ASN A 93 24.80 14.36 -4.41
C ASN A 93 23.76 13.95 -3.36
N ILE A 94 24.25 13.62 -2.17
CA ILE A 94 23.44 13.27 -1.01
C ILE A 94 23.77 14.15 0.18
N LYS A 95 22.75 14.55 0.92
CA LYS A 95 22.89 15.25 2.19
C LYS A 95 22.53 14.28 3.32
N LEU A 96 23.50 13.98 4.18
CA LEU A 96 23.36 13.11 5.35
C LEU A 96 23.15 13.97 6.59
N PHE A 97 22.07 13.74 7.31
CA PHE A 97 21.75 14.31 8.62
C PHE A 97 21.94 13.23 9.66
N TYR A 98 22.38 13.59 10.86
CA TYR A 98 22.69 12.60 11.90
C TYR A 98 22.39 13.10 13.30
N SER A 99 22.16 12.15 14.21
CA SER A 99 21.93 12.46 15.62
C SER A 99 23.07 13.30 16.20
N LYS A 100 22.70 14.34 16.95
CA LYS A 100 23.66 15.12 17.75
C LYS A 100 24.26 14.25 18.85
N TYR A 101 25.54 14.40 19.11
CA TYR A 101 26.27 13.77 20.21
C TYR A 101 26.80 14.88 21.09
N ASN A 102 26.32 14.95 22.33
CA ASN A 102 26.72 16.02 23.23
C ASN A 102 28.22 15.90 23.58
N GLY A 103 28.98 16.97 23.41
CA GLY A 103 30.43 17.00 23.68
C GLY A 103 31.31 16.36 22.59
N ALA A 104 30.78 16.17 21.38
CA ALA A 104 31.58 15.88 20.18
C ALA A 104 32.11 17.20 19.58
N ASP A 105 33.38 17.20 19.16
CA ASP A 105 34.01 18.35 18.47
C ASP A 105 33.77 18.31 16.95
N GLY A 106 33.28 17.19 16.44
CA GLY A 106 32.95 17.01 15.03
C GLY A 106 32.62 15.55 14.70
N TYR A 107 32.37 15.30 13.42
CA TYR A 107 31.94 14.01 12.90
C TYR A 107 32.79 13.58 11.72
N ARG A 108 33.19 12.31 11.68
CA ARG A 108 33.84 11.69 10.54
C ARG A 108 32.83 10.84 9.78
N LEU A 109 32.67 11.11 8.48
CA LEU A 109 31.94 10.26 7.56
C LEU A 109 32.85 9.16 7.03
N TYR A 110 32.34 7.94 7.06
CA TYR A 110 32.93 6.77 6.44
C TYR A 110 32.00 6.23 5.36
N ARG A 111 32.59 5.75 4.26
CA ARG A 111 31.87 5.06 3.17
C ARG A 111 32.42 3.67 2.99
N ASN A 112 31.56 2.72 2.61
CA ASN A 112 31.98 1.37 2.27
C ASN A 112 32.38 1.31 0.80
N GLU A 113 33.67 1.40 0.51
CA GLU A 113 34.22 1.29 -0.85
C GLU A 113 34.48 -0.18 -1.17
N ASP A 114 34.09 -0.62 -2.37
CA ASP A 114 34.35 -1.98 -2.83
C ASP A 114 35.84 -2.31 -2.67
N GLU A 115 36.14 -3.52 -2.20
CA GLU A 115 37.50 -4.03 -1.90
C GLU A 115 38.24 -3.38 -0.71
N ILE A 116 37.97 -2.12 -0.39
CA ILE A 116 38.71 -1.38 0.66
C ILE A 116 37.94 -1.33 1.99
N GLY A 117 36.62 -1.52 1.97
CA GLY A 117 35.76 -1.46 3.14
C GLY A 117 35.51 -0.03 3.61
N PHE A 118 35.22 0.14 4.90
CA PHE A 118 34.84 1.45 5.44
C PHE A 118 36.02 2.42 5.66
N ASN A 119 36.17 3.39 4.76
CA ASN A 119 37.18 4.44 4.86
C ASN A 119 36.60 5.79 5.25
N GLY A 120 37.27 6.47 6.19
CA GLY A 120 36.86 7.80 6.62
C GLY A 120 37.33 8.83 5.61
N VAL A 121 36.43 9.65 5.06
CA VAL A 121 36.75 10.55 3.94
C VAL A 121 36.47 12.04 4.19
N LYS A 122 35.54 12.39 5.09
CA LYS A 122 35.15 13.79 5.32
C LYS A 122 34.87 14.06 6.80
N ASN A 123 35.30 15.23 7.28
CA ASN A 123 34.93 15.75 8.61
C ASN A 123 33.89 16.86 8.47
N SER A 124 33.05 17.02 9.49
CA SER A 124 32.12 18.15 9.62
C SER A 124 31.91 18.48 11.09
N ASP A 125 31.87 19.78 11.39
CA ASP A 125 31.57 20.30 12.73
C ASP A 125 30.09 20.75 12.82
N CYS A 126 29.25 20.45 11.81
CA CYS A 126 27.83 20.84 11.76
C CYS A 126 26.86 19.63 11.76
N GLU A 127 25.54 19.88 11.75
CA GLU A 127 24.46 18.88 11.87
C GLU A 127 24.29 17.96 10.65
N PHE A 128 24.99 18.23 9.55
CA PHE A 128 24.90 17.44 8.31
C PHE A 128 26.22 17.38 7.54
N ILE A 129 26.30 16.44 6.60
CA ILE A 129 27.40 16.30 5.64
C ILE A 129 26.83 16.17 4.23
N THR A 130 27.28 17.03 3.30
CA THR A 130 27.02 16.84 1.86
C THR A 130 28.11 16.03 1.21
N THR A 131 27.65 14.94 0.59
CA THR A 131 28.30 13.82 -0.06
C THR A 131 28.20 13.71 -1.58
N GLU A 132 29.20 13.27 -2.35
CA GLU A 132 28.96 12.76 -3.71
C GLU A 132 28.71 11.25 -3.65
N LEU A 133 27.57 10.74 -4.11
CA LEU A 133 27.30 9.32 -4.34
C LEU A 133 28.22 8.82 -5.47
N ARG A 134 29.06 7.81 -5.19
CA ARG A 134 29.83 7.10 -6.22
C ARG A 134 29.20 5.72 -6.42
N THR A 135 29.97 4.66 -6.36
CA THR A 135 29.45 3.28 -6.41
C THR A 135 28.92 2.80 -5.05
N GLU A 136 29.23 3.52 -3.96
CA GLU A 136 28.89 3.08 -2.60
C GLU A 136 27.48 3.52 -2.18
N THR A 137 26.71 2.58 -1.64
CA THR A 137 25.39 2.86 -1.05
C THR A 137 25.39 2.80 0.47
N GLU A 138 26.55 2.67 1.12
CA GLU A 138 26.64 2.42 2.56
C GLU A 138 27.53 3.43 3.27
N PHE A 139 26.96 4.04 4.31
CA PHE A 139 27.57 5.12 5.06
C PHE A 139 27.52 4.83 6.55
N LYS A 140 28.54 5.30 7.28
CA LYS A 140 28.50 5.39 8.74
C LYS A 140 29.15 6.67 9.20
N ILE A 141 28.71 7.18 10.34
CA ILE A 141 29.18 8.44 10.91
C ILE A 141 29.69 8.17 12.32
N LYS A 142 30.87 8.74 12.63
CA LYS A 142 31.48 8.65 13.96
C LYS A 142 31.69 10.05 14.54
N PRO A 143 30.98 10.44 15.60
CA PRO A 143 31.37 11.62 16.38
C PRO A 143 32.76 11.41 16.97
N TYR A 144 33.55 12.48 17.06
CA TYR A 144 34.88 12.46 17.68
C TYR A 144 35.09 13.66 18.60
N ARG A 145 36.02 13.52 19.54
CA ARG A 145 36.66 14.62 20.26
C ARG A 145 38.10 14.76 19.80
N LYS A 146 38.60 15.99 19.72
CA LYS A 146 40.00 16.28 19.44
C LYS A 146 40.79 16.14 20.74
N ASN A 147 41.92 15.44 20.66
CA ASN A 147 42.90 15.35 21.75
C ASN A 147 44.31 15.52 21.19
N ASP A 148 45.32 15.55 22.08
CA ASP A 148 46.71 15.76 21.70
C ASP A 148 47.27 14.68 20.76
N GLN A 149 46.61 13.51 20.69
CA GLN A 149 46.98 12.38 19.83
C GLN A 149 46.15 12.29 18.55
N GLY A 150 45.23 13.23 18.31
CA GLY A 150 44.38 13.29 17.12
C GLY A 150 42.88 13.26 17.46
N ARG A 151 42.17 12.23 16.99
CA ARG A 151 40.71 12.09 17.15
C ARG A 151 40.38 10.86 17.97
N GLU A 152 39.68 11.07 19.07
CA GLU A 152 39.04 10.01 19.84
C GLU A 152 37.59 9.84 19.36
N PHE A 153 37.24 8.69 18.80
CA PHE A 153 35.88 8.43 18.34
C PHE A 153 34.98 8.05 19.52
N LEU A 154 33.90 8.79 19.70
CA LEU A 154 33.01 8.70 20.85
C LEU A 154 31.93 7.62 20.67
N ALA A 155 31.47 7.45 19.43
CA ALA A 155 30.48 6.45 19.06
C ALA A 155 30.60 6.11 17.57
N SER A 156 29.77 5.17 17.10
CA SER A 156 29.58 4.88 15.69
C SER A 156 28.10 4.69 15.41
N SER A 157 27.62 5.30 14.33
CA SER A 157 26.31 4.94 13.80
C SER A 157 26.30 3.48 13.34
N PRO A 158 25.11 2.85 13.28
CA PRO A 158 24.88 1.71 12.41
C PRO A 158 25.28 2.03 10.97
N VAL A 159 25.53 1.00 10.17
CA VAL A 159 25.66 1.16 8.72
C VAL A 159 24.30 1.56 8.17
N VAL A 160 24.22 2.72 7.56
CA VAL A 160 23.05 3.13 6.80
C VAL A 160 23.31 2.83 5.33
N LYS A 161 22.55 1.86 4.83
CA LYS A 161 22.41 1.66 3.40
C LYS A 161 21.44 2.72 2.88
N VAL A 162 21.96 3.70 2.16
CA VAL A 162 21.13 4.67 1.46
C VAL A 162 20.43 3.96 0.32
N SER A 163 19.12 3.87 0.43
CA SER A 163 18.21 3.44 -0.62
C SER A 163 17.56 4.68 -1.23
N GLU A 164 16.63 4.48 -2.15
CA GLU A 164 15.89 5.60 -2.73
C GLU A 164 14.88 6.15 -1.71
N ASN A 165 14.95 7.45 -1.45
CA ASN A 165 13.86 8.27 -0.90
C ASN A 165 13.38 9.14 -2.05
N LYS A 166 12.39 8.68 -2.82
CA LYS A 166 11.95 9.37 -4.02
C LYS A 166 10.47 9.17 -4.28
N PHE A 167 9.87 10.16 -4.92
CA PHE A 167 8.59 9.99 -5.57
C PHE A 167 8.83 9.27 -6.90
N GLU A 168 8.26 8.08 -7.07
CA GLU A 168 8.32 7.34 -8.33
C GLU A 168 7.37 7.94 -9.37
N SER A 169 6.22 8.44 -8.91
CA SER A 169 5.26 9.17 -9.73
C SER A 169 4.48 10.16 -8.87
N VAL A 170 4.11 11.29 -9.47
CA VAL A 170 3.12 12.23 -8.94
C VAL A 170 2.27 12.70 -10.11
N SER A 171 0.96 12.68 -9.93
CA SER A 171 0.02 12.91 -11.03
C SER A 171 -1.23 13.60 -10.51
N ILE A 172 -1.87 14.39 -11.39
CA ILE A 172 -3.09 15.11 -11.06
C ILE A 172 -4.09 15.02 -12.20
N TYR A 173 -5.33 14.71 -11.86
CA TYR A 173 -6.42 14.42 -12.79
C TYR A 173 -7.64 15.26 -12.47
N LYS A 174 -8.49 15.49 -13.46
CA LYS A 174 -9.82 16.05 -13.26
C LYS A 174 -10.74 14.98 -12.65
N SER A 175 -11.49 15.33 -11.62
CA SER A 175 -12.40 14.41 -10.92
C SER A 175 -13.84 14.92 -10.97
N TYR A 176 -14.82 13.99 -10.98
CA TYR A 176 -16.24 14.32 -11.12
C TYR A 176 -16.75 15.25 -10.00
N ASN A 177 -16.38 14.95 -8.74
CA ASN A 177 -16.82 15.72 -7.57
C ASN A 177 -15.72 16.56 -6.92
N TYR A 178 -14.47 16.15 -7.07
CA TYR A 178 -13.37 16.77 -6.35
C TYR A 178 -12.74 17.93 -7.11
N ASN A 179 -13.23 18.30 -8.30
CA ASN A 179 -12.55 19.12 -9.31
C ASN A 179 -11.22 18.50 -9.79
N ASN A 180 -10.27 18.25 -8.89
CA ASN A 180 -9.05 17.50 -9.19
C ASN A 180 -8.74 16.43 -8.14
N PHE A 181 -7.92 15.48 -8.53
CA PHE A 181 -7.41 14.41 -7.70
C PHE A 181 -5.89 14.31 -7.88
N LEU A 182 -5.13 14.58 -6.82
CA LEU A 182 -3.68 14.45 -6.79
C LEU A 182 -3.32 13.07 -6.23
N SER A 183 -2.39 12.36 -6.87
CA SER A 183 -1.87 11.07 -6.40
C SER A 183 -0.35 11.04 -6.49
N TRP A 184 0.27 10.23 -5.64
CA TRP A 184 1.72 10.03 -5.62
C TRP A 184 2.08 8.60 -5.22
N CYS A 185 3.15 8.06 -5.80
CA CYS A 185 3.84 6.86 -5.32
C CYS A 185 5.18 7.27 -4.73
N TYR A 186 5.44 6.84 -3.50
CA TYR A 186 6.68 7.11 -2.78
C TYR A 186 7.40 5.82 -2.45
N LYS A 187 8.69 5.77 -2.76
CA LYS A 187 9.60 4.72 -2.36
C LYS A 187 10.59 5.29 -1.35
N GLY A 188 10.63 4.69 -0.17
CA GLY A 188 11.52 5.12 0.92
C GLY A 188 10.87 4.96 2.29
N ASP A 189 11.49 5.54 3.31
CA ASP A 189 10.96 5.50 4.69
C ASP A 189 10.63 6.90 5.21
N ALA A 190 9.38 7.31 5.02
CA ALA A 190 8.85 8.59 5.51
C ALA A 190 7.90 8.39 6.71
N ASP A 191 7.72 9.44 7.50
CA ASP A 191 6.68 9.55 8.54
C ASP A 191 5.37 10.13 8.04
N GLY A 192 5.37 10.74 6.86
CA GLY A 192 4.20 11.37 6.28
C GLY A 192 4.51 12.21 5.07
N PHE A 193 3.47 12.88 4.57
CA PHE A 193 3.53 13.71 3.38
C PHE A 193 2.92 15.09 3.63
N LEU A 194 3.50 16.08 2.98
CA LEU A 194 3.00 17.45 2.90
C LEU A 194 2.72 17.78 1.45
N VAL A 195 1.59 18.43 1.18
CA VAL A 195 1.28 18.95 -0.16
C VAL A 195 1.27 20.46 -0.10
N TYR A 196 2.01 21.08 -1.02
CA TYR A 196 2.05 22.52 -1.19
C TYR A 196 1.50 22.89 -2.55
N THR A 197 1.02 24.13 -2.66
CA THR A 197 0.85 24.79 -3.96
C THR A 197 2.01 25.76 -4.16
N LYS A 198 2.39 25.99 -5.42
CA LYS A 198 3.54 26.84 -5.76
C LYS A 198 3.53 28.25 -5.14
N ASN A 199 2.36 28.77 -4.78
CA ASN A 199 2.20 30.15 -4.29
C ASN A 199 1.92 30.24 -2.78
N LEU A 200 2.01 29.13 -2.03
CA LEU A 200 1.75 29.10 -0.59
C LEU A 200 2.96 28.56 0.17
N ASP A 201 3.37 29.30 1.20
CA ASP A 201 4.46 28.88 2.09
C ASP A 201 4.01 27.84 3.14
N LYS A 202 2.69 27.64 3.27
CA LYS A 202 2.09 26.65 4.17
C LYS A 202 1.56 25.46 3.35
N PRO A 203 1.69 24.23 3.87
CA PRO A 203 1.08 23.07 3.24
C PRO A 203 -0.44 23.22 3.22
N ILE A 204 -1.06 22.82 2.12
CA ILE A 204 -2.52 22.75 1.97
C ILE A 204 -3.08 21.42 2.49
N PHE A 205 -2.21 20.44 2.66
CA PHE A 205 -2.54 19.14 3.21
C PHE A 205 -1.33 18.53 3.90
N GLU A 206 -1.62 17.78 4.94
CA GLU A 206 -0.65 17.07 5.75
C GLU A 206 -1.24 15.72 6.14
N THR A 207 -0.41 14.69 6.10
CA THR A 207 -0.76 13.38 6.61
C THR A 207 0.45 12.74 7.29
N THR A 208 0.20 12.05 8.40
CA THR A 208 1.15 11.12 9.04
C THR A 208 0.84 9.66 8.72
N ASP A 209 -0.18 9.42 7.90
CA ASP A 209 -0.44 8.10 7.30
C ASP A 209 0.55 7.88 6.15
N LYS A 210 1.47 6.94 6.36
CA LYS A 210 2.54 6.59 5.43
C LYS A 210 2.06 5.90 4.17
N LEU A 211 0.85 5.32 4.19
CA LEU A 211 0.24 4.63 3.05
C LEU A 211 -0.70 5.57 2.28
N ARG A 212 -0.93 6.78 2.78
CA ARG A 212 -1.66 7.81 2.05
C ARG A 212 -0.91 8.14 0.75
N HIS A 213 -1.59 7.94 -0.37
CA HIS A 213 -1.03 8.09 -1.72
C HIS A 213 -1.90 9.00 -2.63
N TYR A 214 -2.87 9.72 -2.06
CA TYR A 214 -3.74 10.64 -2.80
C TYR A 214 -4.36 11.77 -1.97
N LEU A 215 -4.89 12.79 -2.66
CA LEU A 215 -5.59 13.95 -2.11
C LEU A 215 -6.66 14.47 -3.11
N PRO A 216 -7.96 14.39 -2.76
CA PRO A 216 -9.01 15.14 -3.44
C PRO A 216 -8.87 16.66 -3.27
N LEU A 217 -9.10 17.46 -4.32
CA LEU A 217 -8.77 18.90 -4.36
C LEU A 217 -9.93 19.80 -4.84
N TYR A 218 -10.87 20.12 -3.95
CA TYR A 218 -12.10 20.85 -4.27
C TYR A 218 -11.91 22.28 -4.82
N ASP A 219 -10.98 23.08 -4.27
CA ASP A 219 -10.98 24.54 -4.52
C ASP A 219 -9.93 25.03 -5.50
N TYR A 220 -9.18 24.13 -6.15
CA TYR A 220 -8.02 24.51 -6.95
C TYR A 220 -8.30 24.50 -8.45
N LYS A 221 -8.18 25.66 -9.11
CA LYS A 221 -8.34 25.79 -10.57
C LYS A 221 -7.10 25.28 -11.33
N GLY A 222 -7.30 24.87 -12.58
CA GLY A 222 -6.39 24.02 -13.36
C GLY A 222 -4.98 24.55 -13.67
N THR A 223 -4.66 25.82 -13.36
CA THR A 223 -3.30 26.37 -13.48
C THR A 223 -2.45 26.17 -12.23
N SER A 224 -3.05 25.66 -11.14
CA SER A 224 -2.34 25.41 -9.88
C SER A 224 -1.28 24.33 -10.07
N LYS A 225 -0.10 24.57 -9.50
CA LYS A 225 0.99 23.59 -9.46
C LYS A 225 1.14 23.08 -8.04
N PHE A 226 1.29 21.77 -7.91
CA PHE A 226 1.40 21.07 -6.64
C PHE A 226 2.76 20.38 -6.52
N ILE A 227 3.26 20.31 -5.30
CA ILE A 227 4.46 19.54 -4.97
C ILE A 227 4.15 18.73 -3.71
N VAL A 228 4.59 17.48 -3.73
CA VAL A 228 4.48 16.57 -2.58
C VAL A 228 5.86 16.46 -1.93
N LYS A 229 5.92 16.56 -0.61
CA LYS A 229 7.15 16.43 0.16
C LYS A 229 7.01 15.32 1.18
N ALA A 230 7.95 14.37 1.18
CA ALA A 230 8.03 13.33 2.18
C ALA A 230 8.89 13.82 3.35
N PHE A 231 8.43 13.60 4.58
CA PHE A 231 9.15 14.04 5.77
C PHE A 231 9.36 12.93 6.78
N VAL A 232 10.34 13.10 7.66
CA VAL A 232 10.49 12.37 8.92
C VAL A 232 10.38 13.34 10.09
N ASN A 233 9.83 12.91 11.22
CA ASN A 233 9.80 13.74 12.42
C ASN A 233 11.15 13.67 13.14
N THR A 234 11.64 14.81 13.63
CA THR A 234 12.82 14.90 14.48
C THR A 234 12.48 15.75 15.71
N PRO A 235 13.25 15.68 16.80
CA PRO A 235 13.07 16.58 17.95
C PRO A 235 13.18 18.07 17.61
N ASP A 236 13.92 18.41 16.54
CA ASP A 236 14.08 19.79 16.04
C ASP A 236 13.00 20.17 14.98
N GLY A 237 11.98 19.31 14.78
CA GLY A 237 10.90 19.51 13.80
C GLY A 237 10.97 18.54 12.61
N ARG A 238 10.25 18.83 11.53
CA ARG A 238 10.20 17.94 10.36
C ARG A 238 11.40 18.13 9.46
N LEU A 239 12.04 17.01 9.11
CA LEU A 239 13.07 16.96 8.09
C LEU A 239 12.47 16.44 6.77
N ILE A 240 12.56 17.24 5.71
CA ILE A 240 12.17 16.81 4.37
C ILE A 240 13.25 15.88 3.80
N VAL A 241 12.85 14.65 3.47
CA VAL A 241 13.74 13.61 2.94
C VAL A 241 13.61 13.42 1.43
N ALA A 242 12.49 13.83 0.84
CA ALA A 242 12.28 13.86 -0.60
C ALA A 242 11.25 14.93 -1.00
N GLU A 243 11.36 15.44 -2.22
CA GLU A 243 10.39 16.34 -2.84
C GLU A 243 10.10 15.84 -4.26
N SER A 244 8.85 15.93 -4.69
CA SER A 244 8.48 15.66 -6.07
C SER A 244 8.82 16.86 -6.97
N ASP A 245 8.74 16.66 -8.28
CA ASP A 245 8.59 17.80 -9.19
C ASP A 245 7.22 18.46 -9.00
N TYR A 246 7.12 19.71 -9.47
CA TYR A 246 5.84 20.39 -9.55
C TYR A 246 4.96 19.75 -10.63
N VAL A 247 3.76 19.33 -10.23
CA VAL A 247 2.75 18.78 -11.14
C VAL A 247 1.60 19.75 -11.37
N SER A 248 1.02 19.70 -12.56
CA SER A 248 -0.23 20.40 -12.90
C SER A 248 -1.07 19.50 -13.80
N LEU A 249 -2.34 19.84 -13.96
CA LEU A 249 -3.23 19.11 -14.88
C LEU A 249 -2.56 18.96 -16.24
N SER A 250 -2.45 17.72 -16.68
CA SER A 250 -1.89 17.38 -17.98
C SER A 250 -2.80 16.37 -18.66
N ILE A 251 -2.86 16.44 -19.99
CA ILE A 251 -3.60 15.46 -20.79
C ILE A 251 -2.67 14.27 -21.00
N ARG A 252 -3.08 13.11 -20.52
CA ARG A 252 -2.34 11.87 -20.76
C ARG A 252 -2.53 11.43 -22.21
N LYS A 253 -1.43 11.03 -22.86
CA LYS A 253 -1.49 10.39 -24.17
C LYS A 253 -1.70 8.89 -23.97
N TYR A 254 -2.91 8.43 -24.24
CA TYR A 254 -3.23 7.02 -24.35
C TYR A 254 -2.92 6.51 -25.78
N LYS A 255 -2.38 5.29 -25.88
CA LYS A 255 -2.10 4.60 -27.15
C LYS A 255 -2.99 3.36 -27.30
N GLN A 256 -2.37 2.18 -27.37
CA GLN A 256 -3.02 0.88 -27.45
C GLN A 256 -2.98 0.23 -26.07
N PRO A 257 -4.06 -0.37 -25.58
CA PRO A 257 -4.09 -0.98 -24.27
C PRO A 257 -3.26 -2.25 -24.24
N LEU A 258 -2.39 -2.39 -23.22
CA LEU A 258 -1.71 -3.63 -22.86
C LEU A 258 -2.37 -4.28 -21.65
N VAL A 259 -2.98 -3.48 -20.76
CA VAL A 259 -3.72 -3.96 -19.59
C VAL A 259 -5.14 -3.42 -19.60
N SER A 260 -6.10 -4.29 -19.36
CA SER A 260 -7.51 -3.94 -19.13
C SER A 260 -7.85 -4.09 -17.65
N LEU A 261 -8.18 -2.99 -16.98
CA LEU A 261 -8.72 -3.00 -15.62
C LEU A 261 -10.24 -2.99 -15.66
N ILE A 262 -10.87 -4.04 -15.15
CA ILE A 262 -12.33 -4.19 -15.16
C ILE A 262 -12.89 -3.84 -13.78
N ILE A 263 -13.85 -2.91 -13.77
CA ILE A 263 -14.55 -2.43 -12.56
C ILE A 263 -16.06 -2.69 -12.71
N PRO A 264 -16.62 -3.72 -12.05
CA PRO A 264 -18.07 -3.90 -12.00
C PRO A 264 -18.70 -2.89 -11.04
N ALA A 265 -19.83 -2.29 -11.41
CA ALA A 265 -20.51 -1.28 -10.63
C ALA A 265 -22.01 -1.56 -10.49
N TYR A 266 -22.53 -1.46 -9.27
CA TYR A 266 -23.97 -1.50 -8.99
C TYR A 266 -24.27 -0.66 -7.75
N ASN A 267 -25.12 0.36 -7.90
CA ASN A 267 -25.52 1.31 -6.86
C ASN A 267 -24.32 1.83 -6.05
N ALA A 268 -23.38 2.45 -6.77
CA ALA A 268 -22.03 2.77 -6.35
C ALA A 268 -21.74 4.28 -6.24
N GLN A 269 -22.75 5.14 -6.34
CA GLN A 269 -22.58 6.58 -6.45
C GLN A 269 -21.73 7.21 -5.32
N ASP A 270 -21.76 6.63 -4.12
CA ASP A 270 -21.14 7.21 -2.93
C ASP A 270 -19.63 6.92 -2.82
N TYR A 271 -19.12 5.94 -3.57
CA TYR A 271 -17.75 5.46 -3.43
C TYR A 271 -16.99 5.35 -4.76
N ILE A 272 -17.68 5.16 -5.90
CA ILE A 272 -17.05 4.87 -7.19
C ILE A 272 -16.15 5.99 -7.73
N VAL A 273 -16.45 7.26 -7.42
CA VAL A 273 -15.64 8.41 -7.86
C VAL A 273 -14.18 8.23 -7.44
N ARG A 274 -13.95 7.87 -6.17
CA ARG A 274 -12.61 7.72 -5.61
C ARG A 274 -11.89 6.50 -6.18
N SER A 275 -12.60 5.40 -6.39
CA SER A 275 -12.06 4.18 -7.00
C SER A 275 -11.62 4.43 -8.45
N ILE A 276 -12.44 5.12 -9.24
CA ILE A 276 -12.07 5.51 -10.62
C ILE A 276 -10.88 6.48 -10.61
N ASP A 277 -10.88 7.47 -9.71
CA ASP A 277 -9.78 8.43 -9.60
C ASP A 277 -8.44 7.74 -9.26
N CYS A 278 -8.43 6.76 -8.36
CA CYS A 278 -7.25 5.94 -8.07
C CYS A 278 -6.82 5.07 -9.26
N ALA A 279 -7.76 4.46 -9.99
CA ALA A 279 -7.45 3.70 -11.20
C ALA A 279 -6.85 4.59 -12.30
N LEU A 280 -7.42 5.78 -12.51
CA LEU A 280 -6.89 6.80 -13.42
C LEU A 280 -5.51 7.28 -13.02
N ALA A 281 -5.22 7.29 -11.71
CA ALA A 281 -3.93 7.70 -11.19
C ALA A 281 -2.78 6.78 -11.57
N SER A 282 -3.06 5.58 -12.07
CA SER A 282 -2.05 4.59 -12.44
C SER A 282 -0.93 5.19 -13.30
N ASP A 283 0.32 4.89 -12.98
CA ASP A 283 1.49 5.32 -13.75
C ASP A 283 1.68 4.53 -15.05
N PHE A 284 0.86 3.50 -15.29
CA PHE A 284 0.90 2.66 -16.48
C PHE A 284 0.13 3.29 -17.66
N ASN A 285 0.85 3.75 -18.69
CA ASN A 285 0.26 4.53 -19.79
C ASN A 285 -0.65 3.72 -20.73
N ASP A 286 -0.41 2.43 -20.85
CA ASP A 286 -1.14 1.52 -21.74
C ASP A 286 -2.27 0.80 -20.99
N LEU A 287 -2.91 1.50 -20.05
CA LEU A 287 -4.04 1.03 -19.25
C LEU A 287 -5.36 1.50 -19.86
N GLU A 288 -6.26 0.57 -20.16
CA GLU A 288 -7.69 0.86 -20.31
C GLU A 288 -8.46 0.49 -19.03
N ILE A 289 -9.48 1.29 -18.72
CA ILE A 289 -10.34 1.12 -17.55
C ILE A 289 -11.76 0.87 -18.08
N ILE A 290 -12.26 -0.34 -17.89
CA ILE A 290 -13.58 -0.76 -18.35
C ILE A 290 -14.49 -0.81 -17.14
N ILE A 291 -15.50 0.06 -17.12
CA ILE A 291 -16.44 0.16 -16.02
C ILE A 291 -17.79 -0.35 -16.52
N VAL A 292 -18.29 -1.40 -15.88
CA VAL A 292 -19.54 -2.07 -16.25
C VAL A 292 -20.60 -1.78 -15.20
N ASN A 293 -21.54 -0.90 -15.52
CA ASN A 293 -22.72 -0.67 -14.70
C ASN A 293 -23.75 -1.80 -14.90
N ASP A 294 -23.99 -2.54 -13.83
CA ASP A 294 -24.91 -3.68 -13.77
C ASP A 294 -26.34 -3.25 -13.44
N GLY A 295 -26.86 -2.26 -14.16
CA GLY A 295 -28.24 -1.80 -14.03
C GLY A 295 -28.52 -1.02 -12.74
N SER A 296 -27.62 -0.13 -12.32
CA SER A 296 -27.83 0.74 -11.15
C SER A 296 -29.08 1.62 -11.29
N SER A 297 -29.74 1.88 -10.16
CA SER A 297 -30.91 2.76 -10.07
C SER A 297 -30.58 4.17 -9.55
N ASP A 298 -29.30 4.44 -9.29
CA ASP A 298 -28.78 5.66 -8.69
C ASP A 298 -27.90 6.46 -9.69
N ASP A 299 -27.16 7.47 -9.21
CA ASP A 299 -26.34 8.33 -10.10
C ASP A 299 -25.06 7.64 -10.65
N THR A 300 -24.86 6.33 -10.43
CA THR A 300 -23.66 5.58 -10.83
C THR A 300 -23.35 5.70 -12.32
N GLN A 301 -24.33 5.45 -13.20
CA GLN A 301 -24.10 5.52 -14.66
C GLN A 301 -23.63 6.91 -15.10
N LYS A 302 -24.27 7.95 -14.56
CA LYS A 302 -23.96 9.35 -14.85
C LYS A 302 -22.53 9.72 -14.44
N ILE A 303 -22.06 9.20 -13.30
CA ILE A 303 -20.66 9.36 -12.87
C ILE A 303 -19.72 8.69 -13.87
N ILE A 304 -20.00 7.44 -14.24
CA ILE A 304 -19.18 6.66 -15.19
C ILE A 304 -19.09 7.36 -16.55
N ASP A 305 -20.22 7.84 -17.09
CA ASP A 305 -20.27 8.52 -18.38
C ASP A 305 -19.48 9.82 -18.39
N TRP A 306 -19.44 10.53 -17.26
CA TRP A 306 -18.58 11.70 -17.14
C TRP A 306 -17.11 11.32 -17.30
N TYR A 307 -16.65 10.23 -16.67
CA TYR A 307 -15.27 9.79 -16.81
C TYR A 307 -14.97 9.35 -18.25
N ALA A 308 -15.83 8.53 -18.86
CA ALA A 308 -15.69 8.12 -20.27
C ALA A 308 -15.65 9.31 -21.25
N LYS A 309 -16.38 10.39 -20.95
CA LYS A 309 -16.36 11.63 -21.74
C LYS A 309 -15.07 12.43 -21.58
N ASN A 310 -14.45 12.41 -20.40
CA ASN A 310 -13.25 13.22 -20.10
C ASN A 310 -11.94 12.44 -20.32
N TYR A 311 -11.98 11.10 -20.36
CA TYR A 311 -10.80 10.23 -20.46
C TYR A 311 -10.98 9.19 -21.56
N ASN A 312 -10.12 9.22 -22.56
CA ASN A 312 -10.20 8.33 -23.73
C ASN A 312 -9.84 6.87 -23.43
N ASN A 313 -9.22 6.60 -22.29
CA ASN A 313 -8.89 5.26 -21.82
C ASN A 313 -9.96 4.69 -20.87
N VAL A 314 -11.06 5.40 -20.63
CA VAL A 314 -12.21 4.91 -19.84
C VAL A 314 -13.32 4.47 -20.77
N VAL A 315 -13.79 3.23 -20.59
CA VAL A 315 -14.89 2.62 -21.34
C VAL A 315 -16.08 2.46 -20.40
N SER A 316 -17.19 3.11 -20.72
CA SER A 316 -18.49 2.97 -20.04
C SER A 316 -19.31 1.87 -20.71
N ILE A 317 -19.79 0.89 -19.94
CA ILE A 317 -20.72 -0.14 -20.40
C ILE A 317 -21.90 -0.19 -19.44
N GLU A 318 -23.11 -0.07 -19.97
CA GLU A 318 -24.36 -0.25 -19.23
C GLU A 318 -25.03 -1.56 -19.67
N LYS A 319 -25.59 -2.29 -18.72
CA LYS A 319 -26.37 -3.52 -18.97
C LYS A 319 -27.49 -3.66 -17.94
N GLU A 320 -28.47 -4.52 -18.24
CA GLU A 320 -29.47 -4.96 -17.25
C GLU A 320 -28.80 -5.72 -16.10
N ASN A 321 -29.34 -5.66 -14.88
CA ASN A 321 -28.72 -6.30 -13.71
C ASN A 321 -28.62 -7.83 -13.86
N GLY A 322 -27.41 -8.38 -13.79
CA GLY A 322 -27.12 -9.82 -13.84
C GLY A 322 -26.20 -10.32 -12.72
N GLY A 323 -25.78 -9.43 -11.83
CA GLY A 323 -24.83 -9.70 -10.75
C GLY A 323 -23.38 -9.42 -11.14
N VAL A 324 -22.52 -9.35 -10.11
CA VAL A 324 -21.11 -8.95 -10.25
C VAL A 324 -20.31 -9.83 -11.22
N ALA A 325 -20.56 -11.15 -11.24
CA ALA A 325 -19.89 -12.07 -12.16
C ALA A 325 -20.25 -11.78 -13.63
N ASP A 326 -21.52 -11.46 -13.88
CA ASP A 326 -22.02 -11.14 -15.22
C ASP A 326 -21.46 -9.80 -15.72
N ALA A 327 -21.39 -8.80 -14.83
CA ALA A 327 -20.73 -7.53 -15.12
C ALA A 327 -19.23 -7.71 -15.43
N ARG A 328 -18.51 -8.56 -14.66
CA ARG A 328 -17.10 -8.89 -14.94
C ARG A 328 -16.94 -9.60 -16.28
N ASN A 329 -17.80 -10.56 -16.61
CA ASN A 329 -17.79 -11.25 -17.91
C ASN A 329 -17.99 -10.27 -19.07
N ARG A 330 -18.94 -9.34 -18.93
CA ARG A 330 -19.15 -8.29 -19.93
C ARG A 330 -17.91 -7.39 -20.10
N GLY A 331 -17.20 -7.11 -19.02
CA GLY A 331 -15.91 -6.42 -19.06
C GLY A 331 -14.82 -7.23 -19.77
N ILE A 332 -14.75 -8.53 -19.53
CA ILE A 332 -13.79 -9.45 -20.17
C ILE A 332 -13.99 -9.50 -21.69
N GLU A 333 -15.24 -9.53 -22.15
CA GLU A 333 -15.59 -9.48 -23.58
C GLU A 333 -15.11 -8.19 -24.25
N ALA A 334 -15.22 -7.05 -23.53
CA ALA A 334 -14.84 -5.74 -24.04
C ALA A 334 -13.33 -5.47 -23.95
N ALA A 335 -12.60 -6.23 -23.13
CA ALA A 335 -11.17 -6.06 -22.89
C ALA A 335 -10.33 -6.23 -24.16
N LYS A 336 -9.46 -5.25 -24.43
CA LYS A 336 -8.52 -5.21 -25.56
C LYS A 336 -7.07 -5.44 -25.16
N GLY A 337 -6.73 -5.29 -23.89
CA GLY A 337 -5.39 -5.55 -23.37
C GLY A 337 -5.00 -7.02 -23.46
N ASP A 338 -3.69 -7.26 -23.53
CA ASP A 338 -3.07 -8.59 -23.46
C ASP A 338 -3.12 -9.18 -22.05
N TYR A 339 -3.38 -8.34 -21.06
CA TYR A 339 -3.55 -8.70 -19.66
C TYR A 339 -4.82 -8.08 -19.07
N ILE A 340 -5.42 -8.78 -18.11
CA ILE A 340 -6.64 -8.35 -17.42
C ILE A 340 -6.37 -8.26 -15.91
N ALA A 341 -6.82 -7.17 -15.31
CA ALA A 341 -6.90 -6.97 -13.87
C ALA A 341 -8.35 -6.63 -13.48
N PHE A 342 -8.69 -6.82 -12.21
CA PHE A 342 -10.01 -6.51 -11.68
C PHE A 342 -9.88 -5.59 -10.47
N MET A 343 -10.89 -4.74 -10.26
CA MET A 343 -11.00 -3.89 -9.08
C MET A 343 -12.46 -3.70 -8.74
N ASP A 344 -12.81 -3.82 -7.47
CA ASP A 344 -14.16 -3.57 -6.99
C ASP A 344 -14.41 -2.05 -6.88
N ASN A 345 -15.67 -1.65 -7.04
CA ASN A 345 -16.07 -0.26 -7.18
C ASN A 345 -15.92 0.60 -5.91
N ASP A 346 -15.63 0.00 -4.76
CA ASP A 346 -15.51 0.64 -3.45
C ASP A 346 -14.10 0.59 -2.86
N ASP A 347 -13.14 -0.01 -3.58
CA ASP A 347 -11.76 -0.20 -3.13
C ASP A 347 -10.78 0.78 -3.80
N LEU A 348 -9.50 0.73 -3.41
CA LEU A 348 -8.45 1.62 -3.90
C LEU A 348 -7.21 0.85 -4.37
N ILE A 349 -6.45 1.45 -5.28
CA ILE A 349 -5.14 0.95 -5.73
C ILE A 349 -4.15 2.13 -5.83
N PRO A 350 -2.87 1.95 -5.44
CA PRO A 350 -1.83 2.94 -5.66
C PRO A 350 -1.45 2.98 -7.14
N ALA A 351 -0.89 4.11 -7.56
CA ALA A 351 -0.65 4.37 -8.97
C ALA A 351 0.31 3.35 -9.63
N ASP A 352 1.23 2.77 -8.86
CA ASP A 352 2.24 1.84 -9.36
C ASP A 352 1.78 0.37 -9.38
N MET A 353 0.60 0.02 -8.86
CA MET A 353 0.14 -1.38 -8.80
C MET A 353 0.22 -2.07 -10.18
N ILE A 354 -0.39 -1.47 -11.19
CA ILE A 354 -0.50 -2.07 -12.53
C ILE A 354 0.88 -2.18 -13.18
N SER A 355 1.71 -1.14 -13.12
CA SER A 355 3.04 -1.17 -13.73
C SER A 355 3.96 -2.17 -13.05
N LYS A 356 3.91 -2.31 -11.72
CA LYS A 356 4.71 -3.31 -10.98
C LYS A 356 4.28 -4.74 -11.33
N LEU A 357 2.97 -5.02 -11.34
CA LEU A 357 2.45 -6.33 -11.74
C LEU A 357 2.78 -6.65 -13.20
N TYR A 358 2.61 -5.68 -14.11
CA TYR A 358 2.92 -5.83 -15.54
C TYR A 358 4.41 -6.09 -15.77
N ASN A 359 5.29 -5.33 -15.11
CA ASN A 359 6.74 -5.54 -15.22
C ASN A 359 7.14 -6.92 -14.69
N SER A 360 6.54 -7.38 -13.59
CA SER A 360 6.85 -8.70 -13.03
C SER A 360 6.36 -9.84 -13.93
N ILE A 361 5.11 -9.78 -14.43
CA ILE A 361 4.55 -10.85 -15.27
C ILE A 361 5.30 -10.99 -16.60
N THR A 362 5.70 -9.86 -17.22
CA THR A 362 6.41 -9.86 -18.51
C THR A 362 7.86 -10.29 -18.35
N LYS A 363 8.59 -9.69 -17.38
CA LYS A 363 9.99 -10.03 -17.08
C LYS A 363 10.18 -11.52 -16.80
N ASN A 364 9.27 -12.11 -16.03
CA ASN A 364 9.37 -13.51 -15.61
C ASN A 364 8.68 -14.48 -16.58
N ASN A 365 8.03 -13.98 -17.64
CA ASN A 365 7.21 -14.77 -18.56
C ASN A 365 6.25 -15.71 -17.81
N CYS A 366 5.49 -15.12 -16.89
CA CYS A 366 4.46 -15.79 -16.10
C CYS A 366 3.07 -15.60 -16.72
N ASP A 367 2.12 -16.42 -16.30
CA ASP A 367 0.71 -16.32 -16.72
C ASP A 367 -0.11 -15.44 -15.79
N VAL A 368 0.34 -15.30 -14.54
CA VAL A 368 -0.30 -14.49 -13.50
C VAL A 368 0.77 -13.78 -12.65
N ALA A 369 0.54 -12.52 -12.31
CA ALA A 369 1.26 -11.83 -11.24
C ALA A 369 0.32 -11.65 -10.04
N ILE A 370 0.82 -11.89 -8.84
CA ILE A 370 0.04 -11.86 -7.59
C ILE A 370 0.74 -10.95 -6.59
N ALA A 371 -0.04 -10.16 -5.85
CA ALA A 371 0.46 -9.38 -4.72
C ALA A 371 -0.45 -9.52 -3.48
N PRO A 372 0.09 -9.29 -2.27
CA PRO A 372 -0.69 -9.05 -1.08
C PRO A 372 -1.65 -7.87 -1.22
N LEU A 373 -2.50 -7.73 -0.21
CA LEU A 373 -3.44 -6.63 -0.12
C LEU A 373 -3.49 -6.06 1.30
N TYR A 374 -3.80 -4.79 1.39
CA TYR A 374 -4.18 -4.15 2.62
C TYR A 374 -5.69 -4.24 2.82
N ARG A 375 -6.10 -4.41 4.08
CA ARG A 375 -7.45 -4.09 4.53
C ARG A 375 -7.40 -2.78 5.29
N LEU A 376 -8.17 -1.80 4.83
CA LEU A 376 -8.32 -0.51 5.48
C LEU A 376 -9.56 -0.54 6.38
N ILE A 377 -9.35 -0.26 7.66
CA ILE A 377 -10.38 -0.17 8.71
C ILE A 377 -10.14 1.11 9.51
N ASP A 378 -11.01 1.42 10.48
CA ASP A 378 -10.89 2.63 11.29
C ASP A 378 -9.55 2.74 12.04
N SER A 379 -8.96 1.61 12.44
CA SER A 379 -7.63 1.58 13.07
C SER A 379 -6.46 1.68 12.09
N GLY A 380 -6.72 1.87 10.79
CA GLY A 380 -5.74 2.02 9.73
C GLY A 380 -5.59 0.78 8.85
N TYR A 381 -4.42 0.62 8.25
CA TYR A 381 -4.11 -0.47 7.32
C TYR A 381 -3.65 -1.72 8.06
N THR A 382 -4.14 -2.88 7.62
CA THR A 382 -3.69 -4.19 8.06
C THR A 382 -3.33 -5.04 6.85
N ILE A 383 -2.22 -5.78 6.90
CA ILE A 383 -1.90 -6.74 5.84
C ILE A 383 -2.87 -7.92 5.98
N HIS A 384 -3.74 -8.12 4.99
CA HIS A 384 -4.77 -9.16 5.05
C HIS A 384 -4.26 -10.52 4.54
N CYS A 385 -3.40 -10.50 3.52
CA CYS A 385 -2.95 -11.69 2.83
C CYS A 385 -1.44 -11.65 2.58
N ASN A 386 -0.66 -12.17 3.53
CA ASN A 386 0.78 -12.33 3.34
C ASN A 386 1.08 -13.75 2.87
N LEU A 387 1.65 -13.91 1.68
CA LEU A 387 1.96 -15.22 1.10
C LEU A 387 3.47 -15.51 1.23
N PRO A 388 3.87 -16.76 1.52
CA PRO A 388 5.24 -17.12 1.85
C PRO A 388 6.08 -17.40 0.59
N PHE A 389 5.89 -16.62 -0.47
CA PHE A 389 6.56 -16.84 -1.75
C PHE A 389 7.81 -15.98 -1.90
N MET A 390 8.75 -16.50 -2.68
CA MET A 390 9.89 -15.73 -3.14
C MET A 390 9.39 -14.63 -4.08
N GLU A 391 9.97 -13.45 -3.95
CA GLU A 391 9.55 -12.27 -4.70
C GLU A 391 10.17 -12.24 -6.10
N ASP A 392 9.37 -11.81 -7.07
CA ASP A 392 9.75 -11.44 -8.44
C ASP A 392 10.58 -12.49 -9.19
N ILE A 393 10.22 -13.76 -9.01
CA ILE A 393 10.73 -14.90 -9.79
C ILE A 393 9.55 -15.75 -10.31
N PRO A 394 9.72 -16.51 -11.40
CA PRO A 394 8.70 -17.47 -11.83
C PRO A 394 8.60 -18.64 -10.83
N LEU A 395 7.38 -18.96 -10.44
CA LEU A 395 7.03 -20.06 -9.56
C LEU A 395 5.96 -20.94 -10.22
N ASP A 396 6.07 -22.25 -10.03
CA ASP A 396 5.04 -23.20 -10.46
C ASP A 396 3.72 -22.93 -9.73
N ILE A 397 2.60 -22.90 -10.47
CA ILE A 397 1.28 -22.65 -9.91
C ILE A 397 0.88 -23.65 -8.83
N ASP A 398 1.41 -24.87 -8.86
CA ASP A 398 1.08 -25.92 -7.89
C ASP A 398 1.42 -25.50 -6.47
N LYS A 399 2.50 -24.71 -6.31
CA LYS A 399 2.87 -24.11 -5.01
C LYS A 399 1.78 -23.18 -4.46
N TYR A 400 1.03 -22.52 -5.34
CA TYR A 400 -0.11 -21.70 -4.93
C TYR A 400 -1.26 -22.58 -4.46
N PHE A 401 -1.53 -23.68 -5.17
CA PHE A 401 -2.54 -24.64 -4.75
C PHE A 401 -2.19 -25.32 -3.43
N GLU A 402 -0.93 -25.70 -3.18
CA GLU A 402 -0.48 -26.30 -1.91
C GLU A 402 -0.88 -25.50 -0.66
N ILE A 403 -0.94 -24.16 -0.75
CA ILE A 403 -1.28 -23.29 0.38
C ILE A 403 -2.68 -22.70 0.32
N MET A 404 -3.37 -22.73 -0.83
CA MET A 404 -4.69 -22.13 -0.98
C MET A 404 -5.69 -22.69 0.05
N TYR A 405 -6.34 -21.79 0.79
CA TYR A 405 -7.30 -22.12 1.86
C TYR A 405 -6.72 -22.85 3.09
N THR A 406 -5.40 -22.98 3.20
CA THR A 406 -4.77 -23.41 4.45
C THR A 406 -4.89 -22.31 5.52
N PRO A 407 -4.94 -22.65 6.82
CA PRO A 407 -4.96 -21.66 7.89
C PRO A 407 -3.79 -20.69 7.79
N GLY A 408 -4.07 -19.38 7.76
CA GLY A 408 -3.08 -18.32 7.57
C GLY A 408 -2.88 -17.87 6.11
N TYR A 409 -3.28 -18.67 5.12
CA TYR A 409 -3.09 -18.39 3.69
C TYR A 409 -4.42 -18.44 2.92
N TYR A 410 -5.30 -17.49 3.23
CA TYR A 410 -6.58 -17.33 2.55
C TYR A 410 -6.45 -16.31 1.41
N ASN A 411 -6.57 -16.75 0.15
CA ASN A 411 -6.57 -15.84 -0.99
C ASN A 411 -7.33 -16.42 -2.20
N CYS A 412 -8.63 -16.08 -2.29
CA CYS A 412 -9.44 -16.27 -3.49
C CYS A 412 -9.81 -14.96 -4.18
N ALA A 413 -9.25 -13.83 -3.72
CA ALA A 413 -9.53 -12.53 -4.29
C ALA A 413 -9.14 -12.51 -5.77
N ILE A 414 -10.03 -12.00 -6.61
CA ILE A 414 -9.79 -11.87 -8.05
C ILE A 414 -8.95 -10.61 -8.35
N TRP A 415 -9.02 -9.60 -7.48
CA TRP A 415 -8.57 -8.24 -7.75
C TRP A 415 -7.11 -7.92 -7.40
N ASN A 416 -6.43 -8.74 -6.60
CA ASN A 416 -5.01 -8.56 -6.26
C ASN A 416 -4.05 -9.24 -7.26
N LYS A 417 -4.49 -9.39 -8.52
CA LYS A 417 -3.78 -10.17 -9.54
C LYS A 417 -3.86 -9.50 -10.91
N LEU A 418 -2.85 -9.76 -11.73
CA LEU A 418 -2.84 -9.47 -13.17
C LEU A 418 -2.73 -10.80 -13.91
N TYR A 419 -3.62 -11.05 -14.85
CA TYR A 419 -3.74 -12.32 -15.57
C TYR A 419 -3.46 -12.12 -17.06
N LYS A 420 -2.88 -13.12 -17.73
CA LYS A 420 -2.91 -13.17 -19.20
C LYS A 420 -4.36 -13.18 -19.70
N ALA A 421 -4.69 -12.26 -20.61
CA ALA A 421 -6.04 -12.08 -21.11
C ALA A 421 -6.55 -13.31 -21.88
N SER A 422 -5.66 -14.03 -22.59
CA SER A 422 -6.03 -15.24 -23.32
C SER A 422 -6.62 -16.32 -22.41
N ILE A 423 -6.08 -16.50 -21.20
CA ILE A 423 -6.57 -17.45 -20.21
C ILE A 423 -7.92 -16.99 -19.67
N VAL A 424 -8.04 -15.71 -19.29
CA VAL A 424 -9.29 -15.14 -18.76
C VAL A 424 -10.44 -15.19 -19.77
N LYS A 425 -10.18 -14.86 -21.04
CA LYS A 425 -11.20 -14.88 -22.11
C LYS A 425 -11.67 -16.29 -22.45
N ALA A 426 -10.80 -17.29 -22.32
CA ALA A 426 -11.15 -18.69 -22.55
C ALA A 426 -11.98 -19.29 -21.41
N HIS A 427 -11.89 -18.74 -20.20
CA HIS A 427 -12.48 -19.30 -18.99
C HIS A 427 -13.24 -18.21 -18.20
N PRO A 428 -14.44 -17.78 -18.66
CA PRO A 428 -15.23 -16.75 -17.99
C PRO A 428 -15.76 -17.19 -16.61
N LEU A 429 -16.24 -16.22 -15.82
CA LEU A 429 -16.79 -16.46 -14.49
C LEU A 429 -18.16 -17.16 -14.57
N GLY A 430 -18.44 -18.06 -13.62
CA GLY A 430 -19.78 -18.57 -13.40
C GLY A 430 -20.65 -17.55 -12.66
N ILE A 431 -21.93 -17.46 -13.03
CA ILE A 431 -22.91 -16.59 -12.35
C ILE A 431 -23.34 -17.27 -11.04
N LEU A 432 -22.55 -17.05 -9.99
CA LEU A 432 -22.68 -17.69 -8.67
C LEU A 432 -22.51 -16.65 -7.56
N LYS A 433 -23.09 -16.88 -6.37
CA LYS A 433 -22.93 -15.96 -5.20
C LYS A 433 -21.50 -15.93 -4.61
N TYR A 434 -20.74 -16.99 -4.84
CA TYR A 434 -19.36 -17.17 -4.38
C TYR A 434 -18.44 -17.20 -5.60
N GLU A 435 -18.57 -16.20 -6.47
CA GLU A 435 -17.91 -16.17 -7.78
C GLU A 435 -16.39 -16.19 -7.65
N ASP A 436 -15.82 -15.48 -6.67
CA ASP A 436 -14.38 -15.42 -6.40
C ASP A 436 -13.81 -16.76 -5.90
N VAL A 437 -14.52 -17.39 -4.97
CA VAL A 437 -14.22 -18.72 -4.45
C VAL A 437 -14.35 -19.80 -5.53
N SER A 438 -15.25 -19.60 -6.48
CA SER A 438 -15.45 -20.52 -7.60
C SER A 438 -14.41 -20.32 -8.72
N TRP A 439 -14.13 -19.07 -9.11
CA TRP A 439 -13.39 -18.79 -10.33
C TRP A 439 -11.89 -18.75 -10.10
N THR A 440 -11.41 -18.26 -8.95
CA THR A 440 -9.97 -18.16 -8.71
C THR A 440 -9.26 -19.52 -8.77
N PRO A 441 -9.73 -20.62 -8.16
CA PRO A 441 -9.13 -21.94 -8.37
C PRO A 441 -9.20 -22.39 -9.83
N CYS A 442 -10.34 -22.15 -10.49
CA CYS A 442 -10.56 -22.51 -11.89
C CYS A 442 -9.54 -21.83 -12.81
N ILE A 443 -9.45 -20.51 -12.77
CA ILE A 443 -8.60 -19.73 -13.69
C ILE A 443 -7.12 -20.01 -13.44
N LEU A 444 -6.72 -20.13 -12.17
CA LEU A 444 -5.33 -20.43 -11.83
C LEU A 444 -4.92 -21.83 -12.31
N SER A 445 -5.84 -22.79 -12.44
CA SER A 445 -5.48 -24.14 -12.90
C SER A 445 -5.03 -24.20 -14.36
N TYR A 446 -5.32 -23.16 -15.13
CA TYR A 446 -4.85 -22.99 -16.51
C TYR A 446 -3.55 -22.16 -16.63
N ALA A 447 -3.04 -21.62 -15.53
CA ALA A 447 -1.73 -21.00 -15.50
C ALA A 447 -0.66 -22.08 -15.28
N GLU A 448 0.51 -21.96 -15.92
CA GLU A 448 1.66 -22.80 -15.61
C GLU A 448 2.50 -22.16 -14.50
N LYS A 449 2.74 -20.85 -14.62
CA LYS A 449 3.61 -20.10 -13.71
C LYS A 449 2.97 -18.81 -13.22
N PHE A 450 3.24 -18.48 -11.96
CA PHE A 450 2.97 -17.17 -11.41
C PHE A 450 4.26 -16.49 -10.92
N CYS A 451 4.25 -15.17 -10.87
CA CYS A 451 5.22 -14.39 -10.09
C CYS A 451 4.50 -13.70 -8.93
N PHE A 452 5.25 -13.40 -7.87
CA PHE A 452 4.72 -12.81 -6.65
C PHE A 452 5.51 -11.56 -6.28
N LEU A 453 4.81 -10.48 -5.92
CA LEU A 453 5.40 -9.27 -5.33
C LEU A 453 5.04 -9.20 -3.85
N LYS A 454 5.99 -8.87 -2.97
CA LYS A 454 5.73 -8.82 -1.51
C LYS A 454 5.02 -7.55 -1.09
N THR A 455 5.17 -6.47 -1.85
CA THR A 455 4.48 -5.21 -1.60
C THR A 455 2.97 -5.41 -1.75
N PRO A 456 2.17 -5.11 -0.71
CA PRO A 456 0.73 -5.07 -0.85
C PRO A 456 0.33 -3.86 -1.69
N PHE A 457 -0.42 -4.09 -2.75
CA PHE A 457 -0.86 -3.01 -3.64
C PHE A 457 -2.35 -2.73 -3.52
N TYR A 458 -3.19 -3.75 -3.42
CA TYR A 458 -4.63 -3.50 -3.41
C TYR A 458 -5.13 -3.10 -2.02
N GLU A 459 -5.99 -2.10 -1.92
CA GLU A 459 -6.54 -1.59 -0.67
C GLU A 459 -8.04 -1.89 -0.57
N TRP A 460 -8.36 -2.93 0.19
CA TRP A 460 -9.72 -3.33 0.50
C TRP A 460 -10.32 -2.39 1.55
N ASP A 461 -11.13 -1.41 1.10
CA ASP A 461 -11.62 -0.31 1.93
C ASP A 461 -12.91 -0.67 2.67
N ARG A 462 -12.77 -1.00 3.95
CA ARG A 462 -13.89 -1.28 4.85
C ARG A 462 -14.24 -0.11 5.77
N LYS A 463 -13.63 1.06 5.58
CA LYS A 463 -13.99 2.31 6.27
C LYS A 463 -15.16 3.00 5.56
N THR A 464 -15.15 3.01 4.23
CA THR A 464 -16.20 3.68 3.45
C THR A 464 -17.43 2.79 3.28
N ARG A 465 -17.23 1.47 3.21
CA ARG A 465 -18.31 0.47 3.16
C ARG A 465 -18.01 -0.68 4.10
N GLU A 466 -18.53 -0.61 5.32
CA GLU A 466 -18.27 -1.61 6.36
C GLU A 466 -18.78 -3.01 5.96
N GLN A 467 -19.97 -3.08 5.37
CA GLN A 467 -20.60 -4.35 5.03
C GLN A 467 -20.13 -4.88 3.67
N THR A 468 -19.68 -6.13 3.66
CA THR A 468 -19.29 -6.87 2.46
C THR A 468 -20.46 -7.74 1.96
N PHE A 469 -20.38 -8.21 0.71
CA PHE A 469 -21.33 -9.21 0.23
C PHE A 469 -21.25 -10.51 1.03
N GLY A 470 -20.05 -10.89 1.50
CA GLY A 470 -19.86 -12.01 2.41
C GLY A 470 -20.67 -11.91 3.70
N ASP A 471 -20.82 -10.71 4.27
CA ASP A 471 -21.64 -10.46 5.46
C ASP A 471 -23.14 -10.59 5.19
N VAL A 472 -23.57 -10.30 3.96
CA VAL A 472 -24.95 -10.54 3.50
C VAL A 472 -25.18 -12.04 3.39
N LEU A 473 -24.27 -12.78 2.74
CA LEU A 473 -24.38 -14.23 2.57
C LEU A 473 -24.38 -14.95 3.92
N ALA A 474 -23.58 -14.52 4.89
CA ALA A 474 -23.48 -15.14 6.21
C ALA A 474 -24.79 -15.17 7.01
N LYS A 475 -25.80 -14.39 6.60
CA LYS A 475 -27.13 -14.35 7.22
C LYS A 475 -28.14 -15.33 6.59
N MET A 476 -27.76 -16.01 5.50
CA MET A 476 -28.63 -16.98 4.82
C MET A 476 -28.81 -18.26 5.64
N PRO A 477 -29.91 -19.01 5.43
CA PRO A 477 -30.07 -20.34 6.01
C PRO A 477 -28.91 -21.27 5.66
N GLU A 478 -28.53 -22.17 6.59
CA GLU A 478 -27.36 -23.04 6.39
C GLU A 478 -27.50 -23.97 5.16
N ASP A 479 -28.70 -24.41 4.82
CA ASP A 479 -28.94 -25.23 3.61
C ASP A 479 -28.68 -24.44 2.31
N GLU A 480 -29.08 -23.17 2.28
CA GLU A 480 -28.76 -22.28 1.16
C GLU A 480 -27.26 -21.98 1.10
N LEU A 481 -26.62 -21.73 2.25
CA LEU A 481 -25.17 -21.54 2.34
C LEU A 481 -24.43 -22.76 1.80
N PHE A 482 -24.84 -23.97 2.22
CA PHE A 482 -24.27 -25.21 1.74
C PHE A 482 -24.40 -25.34 0.23
N GLU A 483 -25.59 -25.12 -0.33
CA GLU A 483 -25.80 -25.28 -1.77
C GLU A 483 -24.98 -24.25 -2.58
N ASN A 484 -24.93 -22.99 -2.14
CA ASN A 484 -24.11 -21.96 -2.80
C ASN A 484 -22.59 -22.30 -2.72
N ARG A 485 -22.11 -22.79 -1.57
CA ARG A 485 -20.71 -23.22 -1.39
C ARG A 485 -20.39 -24.45 -2.23
N LYS A 486 -21.30 -25.42 -2.29
CA LYS A 486 -21.20 -26.62 -3.13
C LYS A 486 -21.10 -26.25 -4.60
N GLN A 487 -21.97 -25.37 -5.10
CA GLN A 487 -21.92 -24.90 -6.48
C GLN A 487 -20.57 -24.26 -6.82
N ALA A 488 -19.99 -23.46 -5.90
CA ALA A 488 -18.67 -22.89 -6.10
C ALA A 488 -17.56 -23.95 -6.23
N MET A 489 -17.60 -25.01 -5.41
CA MET A 489 -16.61 -26.10 -5.49
C MET A 489 -16.77 -26.89 -6.80
N LEU A 490 -18.02 -27.26 -7.13
CA LEU A 490 -18.31 -28.02 -8.35
C LEU A 490 -17.97 -27.22 -9.62
N PHE A 491 -18.08 -25.89 -9.57
CA PHE A 491 -17.73 -25.05 -10.71
C PHE A 491 -16.28 -25.22 -11.12
N PHE A 492 -15.30 -25.06 -10.22
CA PHE A 492 -13.90 -25.21 -10.61
C PHE A 492 -13.50 -26.66 -10.82
N LEU A 493 -14.15 -27.63 -10.17
CA LEU A 493 -13.89 -29.05 -10.46
C LEU A 493 -14.36 -29.45 -11.87
N LYS A 494 -15.43 -28.83 -12.37
CA LYS A 494 -15.97 -29.11 -13.71
C LYS A 494 -15.28 -28.31 -14.82
N ASN A 495 -14.95 -27.04 -14.55
CA ASN A 495 -14.46 -26.11 -15.57
C ASN A 495 -12.96 -25.80 -15.47
N GLY A 496 -12.32 -26.20 -14.37
CA GLY A 496 -10.86 -26.10 -14.20
C GLY A 496 -10.11 -27.05 -15.13
N ASN A 497 -8.80 -26.85 -15.21
CA ASN A 497 -7.92 -27.65 -16.05
C ASN A 497 -7.99 -29.13 -15.63
N PRO A 498 -8.40 -30.05 -16.54
CA PRO A 498 -8.48 -31.47 -16.23
C PRO A 498 -7.14 -32.09 -15.78
N GLU A 499 -6.01 -31.52 -16.22
CA GLU A 499 -4.67 -31.97 -15.82
C GLU A 499 -4.32 -31.61 -14.36
N LYS A 500 -5.06 -30.67 -13.75
CA LYS A 500 -4.90 -30.22 -12.36
C LYS A 500 -6.05 -30.66 -11.46
N ILE A 501 -6.79 -31.69 -11.86
CA ILE A 501 -8.02 -32.08 -11.18
C ILE A 501 -7.78 -32.56 -9.75
N ASP A 502 -6.64 -33.19 -9.47
CA ASP A 502 -6.34 -33.71 -8.14
C ASP A 502 -5.95 -32.58 -7.17
N GLU A 503 -5.19 -31.59 -7.64
CA GLU A 503 -4.91 -30.35 -6.91
C GLU A 503 -6.20 -29.59 -6.60
N LEU A 504 -7.11 -29.48 -7.59
CA LEU A 504 -8.41 -28.84 -7.42
C LEU A 504 -9.29 -29.59 -6.42
N LYS A 505 -9.31 -30.93 -6.42
CA LYS A 505 -9.99 -31.72 -5.37
C LYS A 505 -9.43 -31.38 -3.99
N GLU A 506 -8.11 -31.27 -3.82
CA GLU A 506 -7.50 -30.90 -2.54
C GLU A 506 -7.82 -29.47 -2.09
N VAL A 507 -7.90 -28.52 -3.03
CA VAL A 507 -8.40 -27.16 -2.77
C VAL A 507 -9.85 -27.20 -2.28
N ALA A 508 -10.73 -27.93 -2.98
CA ALA A 508 -12.14 -28.08 -2.59
C ALA A 508 -12.28 -28.69 -1.19
N LYS A 509 -11.55 -29.78 -0.91
CA LYS A 509 -11.57 -30.45 0.40
C LYS A 509 -11.16 -29.51 1.52
N ARG A 510 -10.03 -28.80 1.38
CA ARG A 510 -9.58 -27.83 2.40
C ARG A 510 -10.62 -26.76 2.66
N ARG A 511 -11.25 -26.24 1.61
CA ARG A 511 -12.30 -25.22 1.74
C ARG A 511 -13.55 -25.76 2.44
N LEU A 512 -14.03 -26.95 2.05
CA LEU A 512 -15.18 -27.62 2.64
C LEU A 512 -14.95 -28.01 4.10
N LEU A 513 -13.76 -28.50 4.45
CA LEU A 513 -13.40 -28.81 5.84
C LEU A 513 -13.47 -27.57 6.74
N ARG A 514 -13.09 -26.39 6.22
CA ARG A 514 -13.21 -25.13 6.95
C ARG A 514 -14.68 -24.73 7.18
N TYR A 515 -15.55 -24.97 6.20
CA TYR A 515 -16.99 -24.74 6.38
C TYR A 515 -17.60 -25.74 7.36
N ALA A 516 -17.24 -27.02 7.26
CA ALA A 516 -17.71 -28.09 8.16
C ALA A 516 -17.37 -27.79 9.63
N LYS A 517 -16.21 -27.19 9.92
CA LYS A 517 -15.83 -26.80 11.29
C LYS A 517 -16.81 -25.82 11.95
N ASN A 518 -17.50 -25.01 11.15
CA ASN A 518 -18.43 -23.97 11.62
C ASN A 518 -19.89 -24.32 11.32
N SER A 519 -20.19 -25.55 10.90
CA SER A 519 -21.52 -26.00 10.55
C SER A 519 -21.87 -27.29 11.31
N PRO A 520 -23.08 -27.41 11.87
CA PRO A 520 -23.53 -28.64 12.51
C PRO A 520 -23.89 -29.74 11.48
N ASN A 521 -23.89 -29.43 10.19
CA ASN A 521 -24.41 -30.31 9.14
C ASN A 521 -23.33 -31.24 8.56
N SER A 522 -23.59 -32.56 8.56
CA SER A 522 -22.67 -33.58 8.03
C SER A 522 -22.55 -33.56 6.51
N VAL A 523 -23.41 -32.83 5.79
CA VAL A 523 -23.44 -32.73 4.32
C VAL A 523 -22.10 -32.33 3.70
N TYR A 524 -21.28 -31.52 4.39
CA TYR A 524 -19.95 -31.15 3.90
C TYR A 524 -19.01 -32.35 3.84
N HIS A 525 -19.04 -33.23 4.84
CA HIS A 525 -18.23 -34.44 4.87
C HIS A 525 -18.67 -35.44 3.80
N ASP A 526 -19.98 -35.54 3.52
CA ASP A 526 -20.49 -36.39 2.46
C ASP A 526 -20.11 -35.86 1.07
N LEU A 527 -20.14 -34.53 0.87
CA LEU A 527 -19.64 -33.92 -0.36
C LEU A 527 -18.13 -34.16 -0.54
N ILE A 528 -17.33 -34.06 0.52
CA ILE A 528 -15.90 -34.38 0.48
C ILE A 528 -15.67 -35.82 -0.01
N LYS A 529 -16.38 -36.81 0.55
CA LYS A 529 -16.28 -38.22 0.12
C LYS A 529 -16.69 -38.42 -1.34
N LYS A 530 -17.70 -37.67 -1.81
CA LYS A 530 -18.09 -37.68 -3.23
C LYS A 530 -16.98 -37.11 -4.12
N ILE A 531 -16.35 -36.01 -3.70
CA ILE A 531 -15.22 -35.40 -4.38
C ILE A 531 -14.02 -36.36 -4.45
N ASP A 532 -13.67 -37.01 -3.34
CA ASP A 532 -12.62 -38.04 -3.26
C ASP A 532 -12.85 -39.18 -4.26
N SER A 533 -14.08 -39.67 -4.34
CA SER A 533 -14.44 -40.82 -5.18
C SER A 533 -14.72 -40.48 -6.64
N GLY A 534 -14.67 -39.20 -7.04
CA GLY A 534 -15.02 -38.77 -8.38
C GLY A 534 -16.52 -38.82 -8.72
N LYS A 535 -17.40 -38.94 -7.71
CA LYS A 535 -18.86 -39.12 -7.85
C LYS A 535 -19.63 -37.90 -7.34
N TYR A 536 -19.23 -36.71 -7.76
CA TYR A 536 -19.70 -35.42 -7.25
C TYR A 536 -20.58 -34.64 -8.23
#